data_AF-A0A257KAI5-F1
#
_entry.id   AF-A0A257KAI5-F1
#
_cell.length_a   1.000
_cell.length_b   1.000
_cell.length_c   1.000
_cell.angle_alpha   90.00
_cell.angle_beta   90.00
_cell.angle_gamma   90.00
#
_symmetry.space_group_name_H-M   'P 1'
#
loop_
_entity.id
_entity.type
_entity.pdbx_description
1 polymer ?
#
loop_
_entity_poly.entity_id
_entity_poly.type
_entity_poly.pdbx_seq_one_letter_code
_entity_poly.pdbx_strand_id
1 'polypeptide(L)' 'MNPSIYQRPENPSLGKQYHEIGHQVFGFLAGKHILFYQIIDEYEIDILRILHQRMELTQITH' A
#
# COMPACT_ATOMS: atom_id res chain seq x y z
N MET A 1 -9.11 -14.02 24.05
CA MET A 1 -7.76 -13.91 23.43
C MET A 1 -7.97 -13.75 21.94
N ASN A 2 -7.54 -12.65 21.33
CA ASN A 2 -7.46 -12.56 19.87
C ASN A 2 -6.15 -11.85 19.49
N PRO A 3 -5.03 -12.60 19.37
CA PRO A 3 -3.73 -12.02 19.07
C PRO A 3 -3.47 -12.15 17.56
N SER A 4 -3.80 -11.16 16.74
CA SER A 4 -3.42 -11.23 15.30
C SER A 4 -3.38 -9.93 14.49
N ILE A 5 -3.48 -8.73 15.09
CA ILE A 5 -3.42 -7.48 14.29
C ILE A 5 -2.01 -6.89 14.06
N TYR A 6 -0.96 -7.56 14.51
CA TYR A 6 0.42 -7.21 14.12
C TYR A 6 0.93 -8.20 13.08
N GLN A 7 0.37 -8.14 11.88
CA GLN A 7 1.04 -8.70 10.70
C GLN A 7 2.26 -7.82 10.43
N ARG A 8 3.40 -8.27 10.97
CA ARG A 8 4.74 -7.80 10.65
C ARG A 8 4.87 -7.84 9.13
N PRO A 9 5.38 -6.79 8.45
CA PRO A 9 5.62 -6.87 7.02
C PRO A 9 6.50 -8.10 6.77
N GLU A 10 5.94 -9.07 6.05
CA GLU A 10 6.51 -10.41 5.88
C GLU A 10 7.83 -10.32 5.08
N ASN A 11 7.99 -9.21 4.36
CA ASN A 11 9.25 -8.73 3.85
C ASN A 11 9.33 -7.19 3.99
N PRO A 12 10.20 -6.63 4.84
CA PRO A 12 10.35 -5.18 5.01
C PRO A 12 10.67 -4.44 3.71
N SER A 13 11.25 -5.11 2.70
CA SER A 13 11.57 -4.51 1.41
C SER A 13 10.38 -4.41 0.46
N LEU A 14 9.35 -5.24 0.61
CA LEU A 14 8.15 -5.27 -0.26
C LEU A 14 6.96 -4.49 0.33
N GLY A 15 7.10 -3.94 1.53
CA GLY A 15 6.00 -3.24 2.19
C GLY A 15 4.90 -4.18 2.71
N LYS A 16 3.71 -3.62 2.94
CA LYS A 16 2.57 -4.39 3.49
C LYS A 16 1.68 -4.88 2.36
N GLN A 17 1.29 -6.15 2.38
CA GLN A 17 0.29 -6.69 1.46
C GLN A 17 -1.12 -6.32 1.92
N TYR A 18 -1.93 -5.78 1.01
CA TYR A 18 -3.30 -5.34 1.25
C TYR A 18 -4.27 -6.31 0.56
N HIS A 19 -4.46 -7.48 1.19
CA HIS A 19 -5.37 -8.53 0.73
C HIS A 19 -6.82 -8.03 0.50
N GLU A 20 -7.25 -6.99 1.23
CA GLU A 20 -8.58 -6.37 1.10
C GLU A 20 -8.76 -5.57 -0.21
N ILE A 21 -7.66 -5.13 -0.84
CA ILE A 21 -7.67 -4.36 -2.09
C ILE A 21 -7.51 -5.31 -3.29
N GLY A 22 -6.77 -6.41 -3.11
CA GLY A 22 -6.57 -7.47 -4.10
C GLY A 22 -5.49 -8.43 -3.65
N HIS A 23 -5.47 -9.66 -4.20
CA HIS A 23 -4.57 -10.73 -3.76
C HIS A 23 -3.06 -10.40 -3.89
N GLN A 24 -2.66 -9.32 -4.59
CA GLN A 24 -1.25 -9.01 -4.87
C GLN A 24 -0.93 -7.50 -4.82
N VAL A 25 -1.70 -6.71 -4.06
CA VAL A 25 -1.43 -5.28 -3.90
C VAL A 25 -0.55 -5.04 -2.69
N PHE A 26 0.57 -4.34 -2.90
CA PHE A 26 1.53 -3.95 -1.89
C PHE A 26 1.47 -2.44 -1.67
N GLY A 27 1.64 -2.03 -0.41
CA GLY A 27 1.78 -0.62 -0.02
C GLY A 27 3.18 -0.34 0.51
N PHE A 28 3.85 0.64 -0.09
CA PHE A 28 5.18 1.12 0.33
C PHE A 28 5.12 2.58 0.80
N LEU A 29 5.64 2.86 1.99
CA LEU A 29 5.69 4.19 2.56
C LEU A 29 6.99 4.90 2.15
N ALA A 30 6.88 5.90 1.26
CA ALA A 30 7.97 6.76 0.84
C ALA A 30 7.81 8.15 1.47
N GLY A 31 8.40 8.34 2.65
CA GLY A 31 8.29 9.59 3.41
C GLY A 31 6.84 9.88 3.80
N LYS A 32 6.25 10.93 3.22
CA LYS A 32 4.83 11.30 3.42
C LYS A 32 3.90 10.73 2.36
N HIS A 33 4.36 9.83 1.49
CA HIS A 33 3.54 9.24 0.45
C HIS A 33 3.42 7.73 0.65
N ILE A 34 2.28 7.17 0.28
CA ILE A 34 2.06 5.73 0.20
C ILE A 34 1.88 5.37 -1.28
N LEU A 35 2.75 4.50 -1.78
CA LEU A 35 2.67 3.95 -3.11
C LEU A 35 1.97 2.59 -3.03
N PHE A 36 0.92 2.43 -3.81
CA PHE A 36 0.26 1.15 -4.04
C PHE A 36 0.72 0.61 -5.38
N TYR A 37 1.22 -0.62 -5.37
CA TYR A 37 1.73 -1.29 -6.55
C TYR A 37 1.44 -2.78 -6.48
N GLN A 38 1.59 -3.47 -7.60
CA GLN A 38 1.58 -4.93 -7.68
C GLN A 38 2.83 -5.40 -8.41
N ILE A 39 3.29 -6.61 -8.08
CA ILE A 39 4.44 -7.23 -8.73
C ILE A 39 3.92 -7.94 -9.99
N ILE A 40 4.45 -7.61 -11.15
CA ILE A 40 4.11 -8.26 -12.42
C ILE A 40 5.02 -9.47 -12.62
N ASP A 41 6.31 -9.29 -12.41
CA ASP A 41 7.33 -10.34 -12.36
C ASP A 41 8.50 -9.94 -11.45
N GLU A 42 9.59 -10.72 -11.46
CA GLU A 42 10.74 -10.50 -10.58
C GLU A 42 11.53 -9.20 -10.88
N TYR A 43 11.29 -8.55 -12.02
CA TYR A 43 11.97 -7.34 -12.48
C TYR A 43 11.02 -6.16 -12.71
N GLU A 44 9.70 -6.40 -12.76
CA GLU A 44 8.69 -5.41 -13.09
C GLU A 44 7.61 -5.27 -12.00
N ILE A 45 7.29 -4.01 -11.69
CA ILE A 45 6.16 -3.64 -10.84
C ILE A 45 5.24 -2.68 -11.59
N ASP A 46 3.95 -2.77 -11.31
CA ASP A 46 2.95 -1.84 -11.83
C ASP A 46 2.46 -0.91 -10.71
N ILE A 47 2.54 0.40 -10.95
CA ILE A 47 2.17 1.43 -9.99
C ILE A 47 0.68 1.74 -10.15
N LEU A 48 -0.13 1.27 -9.20
CA LEU A 48 -1.58 1.45 -9.23
C LEU A 48 -1.99 2.85 -8.74
N ARG A 49 -1.37 3.34 -7.66
CA ARG A 49 -1.72 4.65 -7.07
C ARG A 49 -0.63 5.21 -6.19
N ILE A 50 -0.53 6.54 -6.14
CA ILE A 50 0.31 7.24 -5.17
C ILE A 50 -0.59 8.17 -4.34
N LEU A 51 -0.60 7.97 -3.03
CA LEU A 51 -1.32 8.82 -2.09
C LEU A 51 -0.33 9.64 -1.29
N HIS A 52 -0.64 10.90 -1.01
CA HIS A 52 0.03 11.63 0.06
C HIS A 52 -0.69 11.31 1.38
N GLN A 53 0.05 10.99 2.46
CA GLN A 53 -0.49 10.73 3.80
C GLN A 53 -1.36 11.87 4.32
N ARG A 54 -1.15 13.08 3.80
CA ARG A 54 -2.03 14.23 3.98
C ARG A 54 -2.84 14.46 2.72
N MET A 55 -3.70 13.51 2.37
CA MET A 55 -4.86 13.86 1.56
C MET A 55 -5.77 14.71 2.44
N GLU A 56 -5.65 16.04 2.34
CA GLU A 56 -6.79 16.93 2.62
C GLU A 56 -7.84 16.58 1.56
N LEU A 57 -8.83 15.78 1.96
CA LEU A 57 -10.02 15.55 1.16
C LEU A 57 -10.83 16.86 1.15
N THR A 58 -10.37 17.86 0.40
CA THR A 58 -11.20 19.02 0.09
C THR A 58 -12.21 18.53 -0.94
N GLN A 59 -13.45 18.39 -0.46
CA GLN A 59 -14.63 18.04 -1.23
C GLN A 59 -14.63 18.88 -2.52
N ILE A 60 -14.68 18.24 -3.69
CA ILE A 60 -15.21 18.89 -4.88
C ILE A 60 -16.72 18.98 -4.65
N THR A 61 -17.12 19.98 -3.88
CA THR A 61 -18.44 20.59 -4.02
C THR A 61 -18.26 21.66 -5.08
N HIS A 62 -18.93 21.51 -6.23
CA HIS A 62 -19.67 22.54 -6.99
C HIS A 62 -20.44 21.83 -8.10
#